data_AF-A0A0B3AWX8-F1
#
_entry.id   AF-A0A0B3AWX8-F1
#
_cell.length_a   1.000
_cell.length_b   1.000
_cell.length_c   1.000
_cell.angle_alpha   90.00
_cell.angle_beta   90.00
_cell.angle_gamma   90.00
#
_symmetry.space_group_name_H-M   'P 1'
#
loop_
_entity.id
_entity.type
_entity.pdbx_description
1 polymer ?
#
loop_
_entity_poly.entity_id
_entity_poly.type
_entity_poly.pdbx_seq_one_letter_code
_entity_poly.pdbx_strand_id
1 'polypeptide(L)'
;MKKLEFKGDTAEIINYTFQAWLISYLILLLIEQIWNGSVSMYFNLNYLLIIVILSGILDVFSEHNEPKKAKPKWWDYLFISLLGILGFIIIKFKTGELGWLSWLISVIAGTLIILLSLLVLEEDEEENKKIKQKAHQKISRNKPSLWVFSILAIIFTLNLISLGITIFTALSYLESLRIIFGSIYVLFLPGFIISYLFFPKTRPFEDNEKENGAIDYIERIALSFALSIAIVPLAVFYLNLIGIKINLLNSSLIILGIILISLGILYYKNRKRDSSTFLEILSNGI
;
A
#
# COMPACT_ATOMS: atom_id res chain seq x y z
N MET A 1 -19.92 -18.59 -11.43
CA MET A 1 -20.40 -17.22 -11.16
C MET A 1 -19.81 -16.33 -12.25
N LYS A 2 -20.62 -15.79 -13.17
CA LYS A 2 -20.15 -14.96 -14.29
C LYS A 2 -19.54 -13.69 -13.69
N LYS A 3 -18.23 -13.48 -13.86
CA LYS A 3 -17.56 -12.22 -13.54
C LYS A 3 -18.25 -11.12 -14.35
N LEU A 4 -18.87 -10.15 -13.68
CA LEU A 4 -19.37 -8.92 -14.28
C LEU A 4 -18.14 -8.06 -14.64
N GLU A 5 -17.39 -8.49 -15.65
CA GLU A 5 -16.30 -7.70 -16.23
C GLU A 5 -16.94 -6.75 -17.25
N PHE A 6 -17.05 -5.47 -16.88
CA PHE A 6 -17.39 -4.41 -17.83
C PHE A 6 -16.18 -4.22 -18.76
N LYS A 7 -16.39 -4.35 -20.08
CA LYS A 7 -15.34 -4.30 -21.10
C LYS A 7 -15.61 -3.20 -22.11
N GLY A 8 -14.53 -2.63 -22.66
CA GLY A 8 -14.57 -1.61 -23.71
C GLY A 8 -15.28 -0.33 -23.26
N ASP A 9 -16.17 0.19 -24.09
CA ASP A 9 -16.86 1.48 -23.91
C ASP A 9 -17.56 1.64 -22.56
N THR A 10 -18.09 0.54 -22.00
CA THR A 10 -18.76 0.57 -20.69
C THR A 10 -17.81 0.86 -19.54
N ALA A 11 -16.60 0.30 -19.58
CA ALA A 11 -15.54 0.56 -18.61
C ALA A 11 -15.08 2.02 -18.72
N GLU A 12 -14.94 2.53 -19.93
CA GLU A 12 -14.48 3.90 -20.17
C GLU A 12 -15.50 4.94 -19.65
N ILE A 13 -16.80 4.71 -19.87
CA ILE A 13 -17.87 5.57 -19.33
C ILE A 13 -17.89 5.55 -17.80
N ILE A 14 -17.75 4.37 -17.19
CA ILE A 14 -17.67 4.24 -15.72
C ILE A 14 -16.47 5.03 -15.19
N ASN A 15 -15.32 4.94 -15.85
CA ASN A 15 -14.11 5.64 -15.47
C ASN A 15 -14.26 7.17 -15.54
N TYR A 16 -14.72 7.71 -16.67
CA TYR A 16 -14.96 9.15 -16.79
C TYR A 16 -15.99 9.64 -15.78
N THR A 17 -17.05 8.86 -15.56
CA THR A 17 -18.09 9.20 -14.58
C THR A 17 -17.50 9.25 -13.17
N PHE A 18 -16.74 8.23 -12.78
CA PHE A 18 -16.04 8.19 -11.50
C PHE A 18 -15.08 9.37 -11.34
N GLN A 19 -14.22 9.63 -12.33
CA GLN A 19 -13.28 10.76 -12.31
C GLN A 19 -14.00 12.10 -12.16
N ALA A 20 -15.11 12.32 -12.88
CA ALA A 20 -15.89 13.55 -12.77
C ALA A 20 -16.49 13.73 -11.37
N TRP A 21 -17.06 12.69 -10.79
CA TRP A 21 -17.59 12.73 -9.42
C TRP A 21 -16.49 12.94 -8.39
N LEU A 22 -15.35 12.27 -8.54
CA LEU A 22 -14.20 12.41 -7.65
C LEU A 22 -13.64 13.84 -7.69
N ILE A 23 -13.40 14.38 -8.88
CA ILE A 23 -12.88 15.76 -9.05
C ILE A 23 -13.88 16.77 -8.48
N SER A 24 -15.18 16.61 -8.78
CA SER A 24 -16.23 17.46 -8.24
C SER A 24 -16.27 17.42 -6.70
N TYR A 25 -16.19 16.23 -6.12
CA TYR A 25 -16.15 16.04 -4.67
C TYR A 25 -14.91 16.70 -4.04
N LEU A 26 -13.73 16.52 -4.64
CA LEU A 26 -12.49 17.13 -4.15
C LEU A 26 -12.55 18.67 -4.20
N ILE A 27 -13.09 19.26 -5.28
CA ILE A 27 -13.26 20.71 -5.37
C ILE A 27 -14.23 21.21 -4.30
N LEU A 28 -15.37 20.55 -4.14
CA LEU A 28 -16.36 20.93 -3.12
C LEU A 28 -15.81 20.79 -1.70
N LEU A 29 -15.04 19.73 -1.42
CA LEU A 29 -14.32 19.57 -0.17
C LEU A 29 -13.30 20.70 0.07
N LEU A 30 -12.54 21.09 -0.97
CA LEU A 30 -11.58 22.19 -0.85
C LEU A 30 -12.29 23.50 -0.53
N ILE A 31 -13.43 23.78 -1.17
CA ILE A 31 -14.23 24.98 -0.88
C ILE A 31 -14.74 24.94 0.55
N GLU A 32 -15.31 23.82 0.99
CA GLU A 32 -15.80 23.64 2.37
C GLU A 32 -14.67 23.79 3.40
N GLN A 33 -13.46 23.31 3.10
CA GLN A 33 -12.31 23.39 3.99
C GLN A 33 -11.77 24.83 4.11
N ILE A 34 -11.84 25.62 3.04
CA ILE A 34 -11.43 27.03 3.05
C ILE A 34 -12.50 27.89 3.71
N TRP A 35 -13.77 27.70 3.31
CA TRP A 35 -14.93 28.43 3.81
C TRP A 35 -15.94 27.48 4.44
N ASN A 36 -15.70 27.14 5.71
CA ASN A 36 -16.57 26.27 6.49
C ASN A 36 -18.05 26.69 6.37
N GLY A 37 -18.93 25.74 6.07
CA GLY A 37 -20.36 25.94 5.92
C GLY A 37 -20.81 26.37 4.51
N SER A 38 -19.91 26.66 3.58
CA SER A 38 -20.28 27.20 2.26
C SER A 38 -20.95 26.17 1.37
N VAL A 39 -20.47 24.93 1.38
CA VAL A 39 -21.06 23.84 0.60
C VAL A 39 -22.08 23.10 1.44
N SER A 40 -21.74 22.80 2.70
CA SER A 40 -22.61 22.01 3.58
C SER A 40 -23.96 22.66 3.87
N MET A 41 -24.08 23.99 3.74
CA MET A 41 -25.34 24.71 3.87
C MET A 41 -26.34 24.37 2.75
N TYR A 42 -25.86 24.11 1.54
CA TYR A 42 -26.71 23.83 0.39
C TYR A 42 -26.75 22.34 0.04
N PHE A 43 -25.68 21.60 0.36
CA PHE A 43 -25.48 20.25 -0.13
C PHE A 43 -24.68 19.39 0.85
N ASN A 44 -25.24 18.24 1.25
CA ASN A 44 -24.56 17.33 2.15
C ASN A 44 -23.54 16.47 1.40
N LEU A 45 -22.26 16.76 1.63
CA LEU A 45 -21.11 16.12 1.01
C LEU A 45 -21.04 14.60 1.24
N ASN A 46 -21.69 14.08 2.29
CA ASN A 46 -21.70 12.63 2.56
C ASN A 46 -22.44 11.85 1.46
N TYR A 47 -23.49 12.43 0.86
CA TYR A 47 -24.19 11.76 -0.25
C TYR A 47 -23.29 11.65 -1.49
N LEU A 48 -22.52 12.70 -1.77
CA LEU A 48 -21.56 12.71 -2.86
C LEU A 48 -20.42 11.72 -2.61
N LEU A 49 -19.93 11.65 -1.38
CA LEU A 49 -18.94 10.66 -0.97
C LEU A 49 -19.43 9.23 -1.21
N ILE A 50 -20.69 8.92 -0.86
CA ILE A 50 -21.27 7.59 -1.12
C ILE A 50 -21.26 7.29 -2.64
N ILE A 51 -21.65 8.25 -3.48
CA ILE A 51 -21.64 8.09 -4.94
C ILE A 51 -20.21 7.87 -5.46
N VAL A 52 -19.24 8.64 -4.97
CA VAL A 52 -17.82 8.50 -5.34
C VAL A 52 -17.28 7.13 -4.93
N ILE A 53 -17.61 6.64 -3.73
CA ILE A 53 -17.18 5.32 -3.26
C ILE A 53 -17.80 4.22 -4.11
N LEU A 54 -19.11 4.27 -4.37
CA LEU A 54 -19.80 3.26 -5.18
C LEU A 54 -19.28 3.24 -6.63
N SER A 55 -19.10 4.41 -7.24
CA SER A 55 -18.53 4.51 -8.59
C SER A 55 -17.06 4.10 -8.64
N GLY A 56 -16.27 4.40 -7.61
CA GLY A 56 -14.87 3.95 -7.50
C GLY A 56 -14.75 2.43 -7.36
N ILE A 57 -15.63 1.80 -6.58
CA ILE A 57 -15.66 0.33 -6.50
C ILE A 57 -15.98 -0.27 -7.88
N LEU A 58 -16.94 0.30 -8.62
CA LEU A 58 -17.28 -0.16 -9.98
C LEU A 58 -16.12 0.06 -10.97
N ASP A 59 -15.41 1.17 -10.86
CA ASP A 59 -14.25 1.49 -11.70
C ASP A 59 -13.08 0.51 -11.47
N VAL A 60 -12.83 0.09 -10.21
CA VAL A 60 -11.80 -0.91 -9.87
C VAL A 60 -12.06 -2.27 -10.54
N PHE A 61 -13.32 -2.62 -10.80
CA PHE A 61 -13.69 -3.86 -11.50
C PHE A 61 -13.72 -3.71 -13.03
N SER A 62 -13.42 -2.54 -13.56
CA SER A 62 -13.44 -2.26 -14.99
C SER A 62 -12.05 -2.45 -15.61
N GLU A 63 -11.98 -3.13 -16.76
CA GLU A 63 -10.72 -3.45 -17.43
C GLU A 63 -10.31 -2.28 -18.35
N HIS A 64 -9.40 -1.44 -17.87
CA HIS A 64 -8.94 -0.26 -18.59
C HIS A 64 -7.70 -0.55 -19.44
N ASN A 65 -7.69 -0.07 -20.68
CA ASN A 65 -6.47 -0.02 -21.47
C ASN A 65 -5.58 1.09 -20.92
N GLU A 66 -4.36 0.76 -20.48
CA GLU A 66 -3.42 1.77 -20.00
C GLU A 66 -3.17 2.82 -21.10
N PRO A 67 -3.52 4.10 -20.90
CA PRO A 67 -3.18 5.13 -21.85
C PRO A 67 -1.66 5.21 -21.95
N LYS A 68 -1.12 5.23 -23.17
CA LYS A 68 0.32 5.37 -23.39
C LYS A 68 0.79 6.69 -22.76
N LYS A 69 1.47 6.59 -21.61
CA LYS A 69 1.92 7.73 -20.81
C LYS A 69 2.86 8.60 -21.64
N ALA A 70 2.43 9.85 -21.88
CA ALA A 70 3.22 10.84 -22.61
C ALA A 70 4.36 11.36 -21.72
N LYS A 71 5.46 11.82 -22.33
CA LYS A 71 6.57 12.42 -21.59
C LYS A 71 6.10 13.68 -20.86
N PRO A 72 6.65 13.95 -19.65
CA PRO A 72 6.30 15.14 -18.90
C PRO A 72 6.61 16.40 -19.73
N LYS A 73 5.63 17.29 -19.82
CA LYS A 73 5.76 18.59 -20.46
C LYS A 73 6.19 19.62 -19.41
N TRP A 74 6.76 20.72 -19.88
CA TRP A 74 7.04 21.89 -19.03
C TRP A 74 5.81 22.37 -18.24
N TRP A 75 4.61 22.22 -18.80
CA TRP A 75 3.35 22.55 -18.13
C TRP A 75 3.13 21.77 -16.84
N ASP A 76 3.63 20.54 -16.76
CA ASP A 76 3.48 19.70 -15.57
C ASP A 76 4.32 20.28 -14.42
N TYR A 77 5.55 20.72 -14.71
CA TYR A 77 6.40 21.43 -13.74
C TYR A 77 5.80 22.76 -13.28
N LEU A 78 5.20 23.53 -14.19
CA LEU A 78 4.52 24.78 -13.86
C LEU A 78 3.31 24.51 -12.96
N PHE A 79 2.52 23.48 -13.27
CA PHE A 79 1.38 23.06 -12.47
C PHE A 79 1.79 22.60 -11.06
N ILE A 80 2.89 21.84 -10.95
CA ILE A 80 3.47 21.43 -9.66
C ILE A 80 3.86 22.65 -8.82
N SER A 81 4.54 23.63 -9.43
CA SER A 81 4.92 24.84 -8.72
C SER A 81 3.70 25.65 -8.27
N LEU A 82 2.66 25.73 -9.11
CA LEU A 82 1.41 26.40 -8.79
C LEU A 82 0.70 25.71 -7.61
N LEU A 83 0.63 24.38 -7.62
CA LEU A 83 0.06 23.56 -6.54
C LEU A 83 0.78 23.80 -5.21
N GLY A 84 2.11 23.83 -5.22
CA GLY A 84 2.91 24.14 -4.03
C GLY A 84 2.62 25.52 -3.46
N ILE A 85 2.51 26.54 -4.32
CA ILE A 85 2.21 27.92 -3.92
C ILE A 85 0.77 28.01 -3.38
N LEU A 86 -0.20 27.39 -4.05
CA LEU A 86 -1.58 27.33 -3.57
C LEU A 86 -1.67 26.64 -2.21
N GLY A 87 -0.99 25.50 -2.05
CA GLY A 87 -0.88 24.79 -0.77
C GLY A 87 -0.29 25.66 0.33
N PHE A 88 0.81 26.38 0.03
CA PHE A 88 1.41 27.35 0.95
C PHE A 88 0.39 28.42 1.38
N ILE A 89 -0.29 29.05 0.42
CA ILE A 89 -1.26 30.14 0.67
C ILE A 89 -2.41 29.62 1.54
N ILE A 90 -3.02 28.49 1.17
CA ILE A 90 -4.15 27.89 1.89
C ILE A 90 -3.76 27.59 3.35
N ILE A 91 -2.60 26.96 3.55
CA ILE A 91 -2.14 26.59 4.89
C ILE A 91 -1.82 27.84 5.70
N LYS A 92 -1.21 28.85 5.09
CA LYS A 92 -0.91 30.13 5.75
C LYS A 92 -2.18 30.83 6.23
N PHE A 93 -3.22 30.86 5.40
CA PHE A 93 -4.52 31.42 5.77
C PHE A 93 -5.18 30.63 6.91
N LYS A 94 -5.20 29.30 6.84
CA LYS A 94 -5.85 28.47 7.87
C LYS A 94 -5.11 28.45 9.21
N THR A 95 -3.78 28.55 9.18
CA THR A 95 -2.94 28.47 10.38
C THR A 95 -2.54 29.84 10.94
N GLY A 96 -3.09 30.94 10.42
CA GLY A 96 -2.67 32.30 10.77
C GLY A 96 -2.69 32.60 12.28
N GLU A 97 -3.55 31.94 13.03
CA GLU A 97 -3.66 32.04 14.49
C GLU A 97 -2.40 31.55 15.23
N LEU A 98 -1.57 30.71 14.60
CA LEU A 98 -0.31 30.22 15.15
C LEU A 98 0.85 31.23 15.04
N GLY A 99 0.60 32.46 14.56
CA GLY A 99 1.58 33.54 14.48
C GLY A 99 2.76 33.20 13.57
N TRP A 100 4.00 33.24 14.10
CA TRP A 100 5.21 32.93 13.34
C TRP A 100 5.29 31.45 12.92
N LEU A 101 4.77 30.53 13.74
CA LEU A 101 4.78 29.09 13.43
C LEU A 101 3.99 28.78 12.15
N SER A 102 2.96 29.56 11.87
CA SER A 102 2.18 29.46 10.63
C SER A 102 3.03 29.61 9.37
N TRP A 103 4.00 30.54 9.36
CA TRP A 103 4.92 30.71 8.23
C TRP A 103 5.81 29.48 8.03
N LEU A 104 6.36 28.95 9.13
CA LEU A 104 7.21 27.77 9.08
C LEU A 104 6.44 26.55 8.55
N ILE A 105 5.25 26.30 9.11
CA ILE A 105 4.40 25.17 8.71
C ILE A 105 3.97 25.28 7.25
N SER A 106 3.58 26.48 6.80
CA SER A 106 3.16 26.68 5.41
C SER A 106 4.32 26.51 4.43
N VAL A 107 5.53 27.03 4.73
CA VAL A 107 6.72 26.81 3.88
C VAL A 107 7.02 25.32 3.77
N ILE A 108 7.12 24.63 4.91
CA ILE A 108 7.45 23.20 4.93
C ILE A 108 6.43 22.39 4.13
N ALA A 109 5.14 22.66 4.32
CA ALA A 109 4.08 21.96 3.61
C ALA A 109 4.08 22.28 2.10
N GLY A 110 4.27 23.55 1.71
CA GLY A 110 4.38 23.94 0.30
C GLY A 110 5.56 23.28 -0.40
N THR A 111 6.73 23.24 0.27
CA THR A 111 7.92 22.53 -0.23
C THR A 111 7.67 21.02 -0.32
N LEU A 112 7.02 20.41 0.68
CA LEU A 112 6.65 18.99 0.65
C LEU A 112 5.74 18.65 -0.53
N ILE A 113 4.74 19.50 -0.82
CA ILE A 113 3.84 19.30 -1.96
C ILE A 113 4.63 19.31 -3.28
N ILE A 114 5.56 20.26 -3.45
CA ILE A 114 6.41 20.33 -4.65
C ILE A 114 7.30 19.08 -4.75
N LEU A 115 7.96 18.69 -3.66
CA LEU A 115 8.84 17.52 -3.63
C LEU A 115 8.09 16.23 -3.95
N LEU A 116 6.92 16.03 -3.34
CA LEU A 116 6.07 14.86 -3.59
C LEU A 116 5.62 14.82 -5.05
N SER A 117 5.22 15.96 -5.62
CA SER A 117 4.76 16.00 -7.00
C SER A 117 5.90 15.80 -8.00
N LEU A 118 7.12 16.26 -7.68
CA LEU A 118 8.32 15.96 -8.48
C LEU A 118 8.70 14.48 -8.39
N LEU A 119 8.60 13.86 -7.21
CA LEU A 119 8.86 12.43 -7.01
C LEU A 119 7.92 11.57 -7.84
N VAL A 120 6.62 11.92 -7.87
CA VAL A 120 5.62 11.24 -8.70
C VAL A 120 5.94 11.39 -10.19
N LEU A 121 6.39 12.57 -10.63
CA LEU A 121 6.78 12.81 -12.03
C LEU A 121 8.04 12.00 -12.42
N GLU A 122 8.98 11.81 -11.49
CA GLU A 122 10.21 11.05 -11.70
C GLU A 122 9.95 9.53 -11.78
N GLU A 123 8.99 9.02 -10.99
CA GLU A 123 8.54 7.62 -11.10
C GLU A 123 8.02 7.29 -12.52
N ASP A 124 7.26 8.20 -13.14
CA ASP A 124 6.79 8.05 -14.52
C ASP A 124 7.93 8.11 -15.55
N GLU A 125 8.98 8.91 -15.32
CA GLU A 125 10.17 8.93 -16.18
C GLU A 125 11.00 7.65 -16.07
N GLU A 126 11.21 7.14 -14.86
CA GLU A 126 11.93 5.90 -14.62
C GLU A 126 11.20 4.69 -15.23
N GLU A 127 9.89 4.62 -15.10
CA GLU A 127 9.07 3.57 -15.69
C GLU A 127 9.22 3.57 -17.23
N ASN A 128 9.14 4.75 -17.86
CA ASN A 128 9.37 4.93 -19.29
C ASN A 128 10.80 4.56 -19.74
N LYS A 129 11.82 4.87 -18.92
CA LYS A 129 13.21 4.46 -19.15
C LYS A 129 13.39 2.95 -19.00
N LYS A 130 12.78 2.32 -17.98
CA LYS A 130 12.81 0.86 -17.76
C LYS A 130 12.14 0.11 -18.92
N ILE A 131 11.03 0.61 -19.47
CA ILE A 131 10.39 0.03 -20.66
C ILE A 131 11.32 0.10 -21.89
N LYS A 132 12.06 1.20 -22.08
CA LYS A 132 13.06 1.32 -23.16
C LYS A 132 14.33 0.49 -22.93
N GLN A 133 14.82 0.37 -21.70
CA GLN A 133 16.03 -0.38 -21.36
C GLN A 133 15.82 -1.90 -21.36
N LYS A 134 14.61 -2.38 -21.02
CA LYS A 134 14.26 -3.82 -21.11
C LYS A 134 14.41 -4.41 -22.52
N ALA A 135 14.50 -3.58 -23.56
CA ALA A 135 14.79 -4.01 -24.93
C ALA A 135 16.28 -4.29 -25.22
N HIS A 136 17.21 -4.03 -24.30
CA HIS A 136 18.65 -4.07 -24.64
C HIS A 136 19.61 -4.72 -23.64
N GLN A 137 19.16 -5.28 -22.51
CA GLN A 137 20.15 -5.79 -21.55
C GLN A 137 19.74 -7.11 -20.89
N LYS A 138 20.04 -8.19 -21.62
CA LYS A 138 20.23 -9.54 -21.09
C LYS A 138 21.73 -9.75 -20.92
N ILE A 139 22.20 -9.92 -19.68
CA ILE A 139 23.17 -10.94 -19.23
C ILE A 139 23.56 -10.69 -17.76
N SER A 140 23.36 -11.76 -16.99
CA SER A 140 23.58 -11.99 -15.57
C SER A 140 25.04 -12.33 -15.25
N ARG A 141 25.51 -12.06 -14.01
CA ARG A 141 25.86 -13.13 -13.03
C ARG A 141 26.45 -12.65 -11.70
N ASN A 142 25.68 -12.96 -10.66
CA ASN A 142 26.03 -13.69 -9.43
C ASN A 142 27.49 -13.64 -8.92
N LYS A 143 27.70 -13.02 -7.75
CA LYS A 143 28.83 -13.30 -6.83
C LYS A 143 28.27 -13.77 -5.47
N PRO A 144 28.64 -14.96 -4.98
CA PRO A 144 28.32 -15.39 -3.63
C PRO A 144 29.36 -14.88 -2.62
N SER A 145 28.86 -14.25 -1.56
CA SER A 145 29.45 -13.89 -0.25
C SER A 145 28.85 -12.59 0.32
N LEU A 146 28.06 -11.85 -0.48
CA LEU A 146 27.42 -10.59 -0.08
C LEU A 146 26.22 -10.73 0.87
N TRP A 147 25.53 -11.88 0.86
CA TRP A 147 24.32 -12.07 1.68
C TRP A 147 24.61 -12.01 3.19
N VAL A 148 25.79 -12.46 3.63
CA VAL A 148 26.21 -12.37 5.03
C VAL A 148 26.45 -10.91 5.44
N PHE A 149 27.07 -10.12 4.57
CA PHE A 149 27.24 -8.68 4.78
C PHE A 149 25.90 -7.94 4.77
N SER A 150 24.95 -8.35 3.93
CA SER A 150 23.58 -7.82 3.95
C SER A 150 22.86 -8.14 5.26
N ILE A 151 22.98 -9.36 5.79
CA ILE A 151 22.40 -9.75 7.08
C ILE A 151 23.04 -8.96 8.22
N LEU A 152 24.37 -8.84 8.25
CA LEU A 152 25.08 -8.04 9.25
C LEU A 152 24.73 -6.55 9.18
N ALA A 153 24.60 -6.00 7.97
CA ALA A 153 24.16 -4.62 7.76
C ALA A 153 22.74 -4.41 8.29
N ILE A 154 21.81 -5.34 8.01
CA ILE A 154 20.44 -5.28 8.53
C ILE A 154 20.43 -5.30 10.07
N ILE A 155 21.19 -6.21 10.70
CA ILE A 155 21.30 -6.27 12.15
C ILE A 155 21.89 -4.98 12.73
N PHE A 156 22.92 -4.42 12.09
CA PHE A 156 23.54 -3.17 12.51
C PHE A 156 22.58 -1.98 12.38
N THR A 157 21.85 -1.88 11.26
CA THR A 157 20.83 -0.86 11.03
C THR A 157 19.70 -0.96 12.05
N LEU A 158 19.24 -2.18 12.39
CA LEU A 158 18.22 -2.37 13.43
C LEU A 158 18.70 -1.89 14.81
N ASN A 159 19.97 -2.16 15.16
CA ASN A 159 20.56 -1.67 16.40
C ASN A 159 20.69 -0.15 16.43
N LEU A 160 21.10 0.47 15.31
CA LEU A 160 21.15 1.94 15.19
C LEU A 160 19.77 2.58 15.34
N ILE A 161 18.73 2.00 14.72
CA ILE A 161 17.35 2.47 14.88
C ILE A 161 16.92 2.37 16.34
N SER A 162 17.21 1.24 17.01
CA SER A 162 16.91 1.06 18.44
C SER A 162 17.59 2.11 19.31
N LEU A 163 18.86 2.44 19.02
CA LEU A 163 19.61 3.46 19.73
C LEU A 163 19.03 4.86 19.50
N GLY A 164 18.68 5.19 18.25
CA GLY A 164 18.05 6.46 17.89
C GLY A 164 16.71 6.67 18.63
N ILE A 165 15.88 5.63 18.70
CA ILE A 165 14.63 5.66 19.46
C ILE A 165 14.90 5.91 20.94
N THR A 166 15.84 5.18 21.55
CA THR A 166 16.22 5.33 22.97
C THR A 166 16.59 6.78 23.29
N ILE A 167 17.45 7.40 22.48
CA ILE A 167 17.92 8.78 22.67
C ILE A 167 16.77 9.78 22.52
N PHE A 168 15.88 9.58 21.56
CA PHE A 168 14.84 10.53 21.21
C PHE A 168 13.59 10.45 22.10
N THR A 169 13.33 9.28 22.69
CA THR A 169 12.07 9.01 23.42
C THR A 169 12.27 8.72 24.91
N ALA A 170 13.51 8.77 25.40
CA ALA A 170 13.89 8.40 26.78
C ALA A 170 13.43 7.00 27.21
N LEU A 171 13.17 6.10 26.25
CA LEU A 171 12.79 4.72 26.47
C LEU A 171 14.02 3.86 26.79
N SER A 172 13.81 2.78 27.54
CA SER A 172 14.84 1.77 27.77
C SER A 172 15.18 1.00 26.49
N TYR A 173 16.38 0.42 26.41
CA TYR A 173 16.80 -0.39 25.26
C TYR A 173 15.85 -1.57 25.02
N LEU A 174 15.33 -2.20 26.08
CA LEU A 174 14.37 -3.31 26.00
C LEU A 174 13.02 -2.88 25.40
N GLU A 175 12.58 -1.64 25.65
CA GLU A 175 11.36 -1.08 25.05
C GLU A 175 11.56 -0.78 23.57
N SER A 176 12.74 -0.27 23.19
CA SER A 176 13.09 -0.05 21.79
C SER A 176 13.12 -1.36 21.00
N LEU A 177 13.71 -2.42 21.57
CA LEU A 177 13.64 -3.76 20.99
C LEU A 177 12.19 -4.25 20.87
N ARG A 178 11.37 -4.05 21.89
CA ARG A 178 9.94 -4.43 21.85
C ARG A 178 9.20 -3.72 20.72
N ILE A 179 9.49 -2.46 20.45
CA ILE A 179 8.85 -1.70 19.35
C ILE A 179 9.26 -2.29 18.00
N ILE A 180 10.54 -2.59 17.80
CA ILE A 180 11.06 -3.13 16.53
C ILE A 180 10.54 -4.55 16.29
N PHE A 181 10.69 -5.45 17.26
CA PHE A 181 10.19 -6.82 17.12
C PHE A 181 8.67 -6.88 17.13
N GLY A 182 8.02 -6.01 17.90
CA GLY A 182 6.57 -5.86 17.94
C GLY A 182 6.01 -5.41 16.60
N SER A 183 6.65 -4.47 15.91
CA SER A 183 6.20 -4.04 14.58
C SER A 183 6.30 -5.15 13.55
N ILE A 184 7.39 -5.93 13.53
CA ILE A 184 7.52 -7.10 12.64
C ILE A 184 6.45 -8.15 12.98
N TYR A 185 6.23 -8.42 14.26
CA TYR A 185 5.22 -9.37 14.72
C TYR A 185 3.79 -8.97 14.33
N VAL A 186 3.42 -7.69 14.51
CA VAL A 186 2.06 -7.18 14.28
C VAL A 186 1.79 -6.84 12.82
N LEU A 187 2.78 -6.28 12.10
CA LEU A 187 2.59 -5.71 10.77
C LEU A 187 3.02 -6.62 9.63
N PHE A 188 3.82 -7.65 9.90
CA PHE A 188 4.36 -8.50 8.84
C PHE A 188 3.99 -9.96 8.99
N LEU A 189 4.21 -10.56 10.16
CA LEU A 189 4.12 -12.00 10.37
C LEU A 189 2.77 -12.63 9.97
N PRO A 190 1.60 -12.15 10.47
CA PRO A 190 0.32 -12.78 10.13
C PRO A 190 -0.03 -12.57 8.65
N GLY A 191 0.21 -11.37 8.11
CA GLY A 191 -0.02 -11.09 6.70
C GLY A 191 0.88 -11.91 5.77
N PHE A 192 2.13 -12.16 6.16
CA PHE A 192 3.05 -13.01 5.39
C PHE A 192 2.55 -14.45 5.28
N ILE A 193 2.06 -15.03 6.37
CA ILE A 193 1.52 -16.39 6.34
C ILE A 193 0.25 -16.45 5.50
N ILE A 194 -0.66 -15.48 5.66
CA ILE A 194 -1.90 -15.44 4.89
C ILE A 194 -1.63 -15.18 3.39
N SER A 195 -0.53 -14.50 3.04
CA SER A 195 -0.10 -14.35 1.64
C SER A 195 0.09 -15.71 0.95
N TYR A 196 0.57 -16.74 1.66
CA TYR A 196 0.71 -18.11 1.11
C TYR A 196 -0.62 -18.86 1.02
N LEU A 197 -1.63 -18.45 1.78
CA LEU A 197 -2.98 -19.01 1.62
C LEU A 197 -3.61 -18.56 0.30
N PHE A 198 -3.54 -17.25 0.02
CA PHE A 198 -4.10 -16.64 -1.20
C PHE A 198 -3.24 -16.94 -2.43
N PHE A 199 -1.93 -16.78 -2.32
CA PHE A 199 -0.97 -16.95 -3.42
C PHE A 199 0.11 -17.95 -3.01
N PRO A 200 -0.10 -19.27 -3.22
CA PRO A 200 0.82 -20.30 -2.75
C PRO A 200 2.10 -20.40 -3.57
N LYS A 201 2.12 -19.92 -4.83
CA LYS A 201 3.28 -19.97 -5.71
C LYS A 201 4.07 -18.66 -5.61
N THR A 202 5.40 -18.76 -5.56
CA THR A 202 6.31 -17.61 -5.68
C THR A 202 7.14 -17.79 -6.94
N ARG A 203 7.17 -16.76 -7.80
CA ARG A 203 8.04 -16.75 -8.98
C ARG A 203 9.29 -15.89 -8.73
N PRO A 204 10.44 -16.23 -9.33
CA PRO A 204 11.60 -15.36 -9.28
C PRO A 204 11.32 -14.06 -10.05
N PHE A 205 11.95 -12.97 -9.62
CA PHE A 205 11.71 -11.62 -10.15
C PHE A 205 12.08 -11.48 -11.65
N GLU A 206 12.99 -12.32 -12.15
CA GLU A 206 13.48 -12.26 -13.54
C GLU A 206 12.58 -12.95 -14.57
N ASP A 207 11.56 -13.71 -14.16
CA ASP A 207 10.64 -14.37 -15.09
C ASP A 207 9.50 -13.43 -15.53
N ASN A 208 9.53 -13.04 -16.80
CA ASN A 208 8.51 -12.20 -17.45
C ASN A 208 7.22 -12.96 -17.80
N GLU A 209 7.23 -14.29 -17.68
CA GLU A 209 6.00 -15.07 -17.81
C GLU A 209 5.23 -14.98 -16.49
N LYS A 210 4.16 -14.18 -16.50
CA LYS A 210 3.18 -14.16 -15.41
C LYS A 210 2.45 -15.51 -15.42
N GLU A 211 2.99 -16.49 -14.70
CA GLU A 211 2.24 -17.70 -14.38
C GLU A 211 1.01 -17.27 -13.56
N ASN A 212 -0.19 -17.63 -14.04
CA ASN A 212 -1.45 -17.21 -13.41
C ASN A 212 -1.48 -17.63 -11.94
N GLY A 213 -1.47 -16.64 -11.03
CA GLY A 213 -1.52 -16.84 -9.58
C GLY A 213 -0.18 -16.95 -8.86
N ALA A 214 0.95 -16.79 -9.55
CA ALA A 214 2.27 -16.68 -8.91
C ALA A 214 2.67 -15.21 -8.72
N ILE A 215 2.98 -14.85 -7.49
CA ILE A 215 3.47 -13.51 -7.13
C ILE A 215 4.97 -13.55 -6.88
N ASP A 216 5.68 -12.47 -7.19
CA ASP A 216 7.11 -12.36 -6.90
C ASP A 216 7.39 -12.06 -5.41
N TYR A 217 8.67 -11.96 -5.04
CA TYR A 217 9.07 -11.70 -3.65
C TYR A 217 8.70 -10.28 -3.18
N ILE A 218 8.70 -9.27 -4.06
CA ILE A 218 8.38 -7.88 -3.71
C ILE A 218 6.88 -7.74 -3.53
N GLU A 219 6.10 -8.26 -4.47
CA GLU A 219 4.64 -8.38 -4.41
C GLU A 219 4.22 -9.11 -3.13
N ARG A 220 4.91 -10.20 -2.77
CA ARG A 220 4.63 -10.94 -1.53
C ARG A 220 4.91 -10.10 -0.29
N ILE A 221 6.03 -9.39 -0.22
CA ILE A 221 6.37 -8.54 0.92
C ILE A 221 5.33 -7.42 1.07
N ALA A 222 5.01 -6.72 -0.02
CA ALA A 222 4.02 -5.63 -0.02
C ALA A 222 2.62 -6.14 0.40
N LEU A 223 2.19 -7.27 -0.16
CA LEU A 223 0.92 -7.91 0.19
C LEU A 223 0.88 -8.32 1.66
N SER A 224 2.00 -8.77 2.22
CA SER A 224 2.08 -9.16 3.63
C SER A 224 1.79 -7.99 4.57
N PHE A 225 2.37 -6.82 4.31
CA PHE A 225 2.08 -5.62 5.10
C PHE A 225 0.63 -5.18 4.95
N ALA A 226 0.12 -5.09 3.72
CA ALA A 226 -1.27 -4.69 3.45
C ALA A 226 -2.27 -5.60 4.17
N LEU A 227 -2.05 -6.92 4.08
CA LEU A 227 -2.92 -7.93 4.66
C LEU A 227 -2.88 -7.91 6.19
N SER A 228 -1.73 -7.63 6.79
CA SER A 228 -1.60 -7.46 8.24
C SER A 228 -2.32 -6.22 8.74
N ILE A 229 -2.12 -5.08 8.07
CA ILE A 229 -2.74 -3.79 8.41
C ILE A 229 -4.26 -3.87 8.29
N ALA A 230 -4.79 -4.65 7.35
CA ALA A 230 -6.22 -4.88 7.22
C ALA A 230 -6.76 -5.84 8.30
N ILE A 231 -6.15 -7.03 8.43
CA ILE A 231 -6.74 -8.12 9.23
C ILE A 231 -6.54 -7.92 10.72
N VAL A 232 -5.35 -7.50 11.17
CA VAL A 232 -5.03 -7.45 12.60
C VAL A 232 -5.92 -6.45 13.36
N PRO A 233 -6.04 -5.17 12.92
CA PRO A 233 -6.94 -4.23 13.58
C PRO A 233 -8.39 -4.68 13.54
N LEU A 234 -8.84 -5.23 12.40
CA LEU A 234 -10.21 -5.72 12.24
C LEU A 234 -10.52 -6.88 13.20
N ALA A 235 -9.59 -7.84 13.33
CA ALA A 235 -9.74 -8.98 14.23
C ALA A 235 -9.77 -8.54 15.70
N VAL A 236 -8.83 -7.68 16.11
CA VAL A 236 -8.78 -7.14 17.47
C VAL A 236 -10.04 -6.32 17.78
N PHE A 237 -10.48 -5.48 16.85
CA PHE A 237 -11.70 -4.68 16.99
C PHE A 237 -12.95 -5.56 17.15
N TYR A 238 -13.12 -6.56 16.28
CA TYR A 238 -14.29 -7.43 16.33
C TYR A 238 -14.33 -8.28 17.60
N LEU A 239 -13.18 -8.80 18.03
CA LEU A 239 -13.07 -9.54 19.30
C LEU A 239 -13.33 -8.65 20.51
N ASN A 240 -12.98 -7.37 20.44
CA ASN A 240 -13.33 -6.39 21.46
C ASN A 240 -14.84 -6.17 21.56
N LEU A 241 -15.58 -6.22 20.45
CA LEU A 241 -17.06 -6.16 20.48
C LEU A 241 -17.68 -7.37 21.20
N ILE A 242 -17.02 -8.52 21.19
CA ILE A 242 -17.46 -9.75 21.88
C ILE A 242 -17.05 -9.74 23.37
N GLY A 243 -16.43 -8.66 23.84
CA GLY A 243 -16.08 -8.44 25.25
C GLY A 243 -14.63 -8.76 25.60
N ILE A 244 -13.78 -9.10 24.62
CA ILE A 244 -12.34 -9.31 24.85
C ILE A 244 -11.64 -7.95 24.95
N LYS A 245 -11.23 -7.57 26.15
CA LYS A 245 -10.53 -6.30 26.38
C LYS A 245 -9.26 -6.20 25.53
N ILE A 246 -9.06 -5.05 24.90
CA ILE A 246 -7.81 -4.73 24.19
C ILE A 246 -6.72 -4.50 25.23
N ASN A 247 -5.84 -5.48 25.41
CA ASN A 247 -4.65 -5.38 26.23
C ASN A 247 -3.48 -6.06 25.49
N LEU A 248 -2.24 -5.86 25.98
CA LEU A 248 -1.05 -6.42 25.32
C LEU A 248 -1.13 -7.95 25.15
N LEU A 249 -1.60 -8.65 26.19
CA LEU A 249 -1.65 -10.10 26.21
C LEU A 249 -2.69 -10.64 25.22
N ASN A 250 -3.91 -10.14 25.28
CA ASN A 250 -5.03 -10.51 24.43
C ASN A 250 -4.72 -10.19 22.97
N SER A 251 -4.24 -8.98 22.66
CA SER A 251 -3.88 -8.62 21.29
C SER A 251 -2.74 -9.50 20.77
N SER A 252 -1.73 -9.81 21.60
CA SER A 252 -0.66 -10.73 21.22
C SER A 252 -1.19 -12.14 20.93
N LEU A 253 -2.05 -12.67 21.80
CA LEU A 253 -2.68 -13.99 21.65
C LEU A 253 -3.61 -14.06 20.43
N ILE A 254 -4.34 -13.01 20.11
CA ILE A 254 -5.19 -12.92 18.93
C ILE A 254 -4.33 -13.04 17.66
N ILE A 255 -3.26 -12.25 17.57
CA ILE A 255 -2.33 -12.31 16.42
C ILE A 255 -1.69 -13.69 16.31
N LEU A 256 -1.29 -14.27 17.43
CA LEU A 256 -0.76 -15.64 17.49
C LEU A 256 -1.79 -16.66 17.01
N GLY A 257 -3.05 -16.51 17.40
CA GLY A 257 -4.17 -17.32 16.91
C GLY A 257 -4.34 -17.23 15.40
N ILE A 258 -4.31 -16.02 14.83
CA ILE A 258 -4.37 -15.80 13.38
C ILE A 258 -3.23 -16.55 12.67
N ILE A 259 -2.00 -16.42 13.18
CA ILE A 259 -0.81 -17.11 12.67
C ILE A 259 -1.00 -18.64 12.71
N LEU A 260 -1.38 -19.19 13.87
CA LEU A 260 -1.54 -20.63 14.05
C LEU A 260 -2.64 -21.22 13.17
N ILE A 261 -3.79 -20.55 13.08
CA ILE A 261 -4.90 -20.96 12.22
C ILE A 261 -4.45 -20.97 10.76
N SER A 262 -3.77 -19.90 10.33
CA SER A 262 -3.27 -19.78 8.95
C SER A 262 -2.25 -20.87 8.62
N LEU A 263 -1.33 -21.17 9.53
CA LEU A 263 -0.38 -22.28 9.39
C LEU A 263 -1.07 -23.64 9.35
N GLY A 264 -2.07 -23.86 10.22
CA GLY A 264 -2.84 -25.10 10.24
C GLY A 264 -3.57 -25.35 8.91
N ILE A 265 -4.17 -24.31 8.33
CA ILE A 265 -4.82 -24.40 7.01
C ILE A 265 -3.79 -24.70 5.92
N LEU A 266 -2.63 -24.03 5.94
CA LEU A 266 -1.56 -24.29 4.97
C LEU A 266 -1.04 -25.73 5.06
N TYR A 267 -0.85 -26.24 6.28
CA TYR A 267 -0.43 -27.61 6.51
C TYR A 267 -1.45 -28.62 5.95
N TYR A 268 -2.73 -28.41 6.21
CA TYR A 268 -3.79 -29.26 5.69
C TYR A 268 -3.90 -29.19 4.16
N LYS A 269 -3.79 -27.99 3.58
CA LYS A 269 -3.82 -27.74 2.13
C LYS A 269 -2.65 -28.44 1.43
N ASN A 270 -1.44 -28.38 1.98
CA ASN A 270 -0.27 -29.03 1.40
C ASN A 270 -0.37 -30.56 1.47
N ARG A 271 -0.90 -31.11 2.57
CA ARG A 271 -1.10 -32.55 2.71
C ARG A 271 -2.08 -33.13 1.67
N LYS A 272 -3.15 -32.40 1.35
CA LYS A 272 -4.14 -32.83 0.35
C LYS A 272 -3.59 -32.81 -1.09
N ARG A 273 -2.72 -31.84 -1.39
CA ARG A 273 -2.08 -31.69 -2.70
C ARG A 273 -1.14 -32.85 -3.04
N ASP A 274 -0.41 -33.36 -2.04
CA ASP A 274 0.53 -34.47 -2.21
C ASP A 274 -0.19 -35.79 -2.56
N SER A 275 -1.39 -36.01 -1.98
CA SER A 275 -2.20 -37.20 -2.25
C SER A 275 -2.79 -37.23 -3.67
N SER A 276 -3.15 -36.07 -4.24
CA SER A 276 -3.68 -35.99 -5.62
C SER A 276 -2.61 -36.27 -6.67
N THR A 277 -1.39 -35.79 -6.48
CA THR A 277 -0.28 -35.99 -7.43
C THR A 277 0.19 -37.46 -7.43
N PHE A 278 0.13 -38.13 -6.28
CA PHE A 278 0.45 -39.56 -6.18
C PHE A 278 -0.53 -40.45 -6.96
N LEU A 279 -1.84 -40.10 -6.96
CA LEU A 279 -2.87 -40.82 -7.72
C LEU A 279 -2.75 -40.58 -9.23
N GLU A 280 -2.36 -39.37 -9.65
CA GLU A 280 -2.15 -39.02 -11.05
C GLU A 280 -0.93 -39.76 -11.64
N ILE A 281 0.14 -39.93 -10.87
CA ILE A 281 1.31 -40.74 -11.26
C ILE A 281 0.96 -42.23 -11.37
N LEU A 282 0.15 -42.77 -10.45
CA LEU A 282 -0.32 -44.15 -10.52
C LEU A 282 -1.28 -44.40 -11.70
N SER A 283 -2.08 -43.40 -12.07
CA SER A 283 -3.01 -43.50 -13.21
C SER A 283 -2.34 -43.35 -14.57
N ASN A 284 -1.24 -42.58 -14.67
CA ASN A 284 -0.52 -42.36 -15.93
C ASN A 284 0.68 -43.30 -16.12
N GLY A 285 0.95 -44.17 -15.15
CA GLY A 285 2.03 -45.16 -15.16
C GLY A 285 1.59 -46.59 -15.51
N ILE A 286 0.35 -46.79 -15.99
CA ILE A 286 -0.20 -48.07 -16.48
C ILE A 286 -0.59 -47.92 -17.94
#